data_AF-A0A5C0SHC4-F1
#
_entry.id   AF-A0A5C0SHC4-F1
#
_cell.length_a   1.000
_cell.length_b   1.000
_cell.length_c   1.000
_cell.angle_alpha   90.00
_cell.angle_beta   90.00
_cell.angle_gamma   90.00
#
_symmetry.space_group_name_H-M   'P 1'
#
loop_
_entity.id
_entity.type
_entity.pdbx_description
1 polymer ?
#
loop_
_entity_poly.entity_id
_entity_poly.type
_entity_poly.pdbx_seq_one_letter_code
_entity_poly.pdbx_strand_id
1 'polypeptide(L)'
;MANGRKTNFNERIEIVKHCIEHQNSYSKTADKYKVSYHQVYSWTKKYEESGVEALKDKRGKQKNANELSEIEKLRALNKLLEAQNKRQQMEINFLKKLEEIERRRF
;
A
#
# COMPACT_ATOMS: atom_id res chain seq x y z
N MET A 1 -13.28 -18.82 -14.98
CA MET A 1 -12.81 -17.78 -14.05
C MET A 1 -12.14 -18.47 -12.88
N ALA A 2 -10.83 -18.34 -12.72
CA ALA A 2 -10.12 -18.99 -11.62
C ALA A 2 -10.59 -18.37 -10.29
N ASN A 3 -10.98 -19.21 -9.35
CA ASN A 3 -11.30 -18.79 -7.98
C ASN A 3 -10.10 -18.01 -7.43
N GLY A 4 -10.23 -16.68 -7.35
CA GLY A 4 -9.18 -15.82 -6.83
C GLY A 4 -8.84 -16.20 -5.40
N ARG A 5 -7.55 -16.22 -5.07
CA ARG A 5 -7.05 -16.42 -3.69
C ARG A 5 -7.86 -15.52 -2.74
N LYS A 6 -8.40 -16.12 -1.68
CA LYS A 6 -9.08 -15.37 -0.61
C LYS A 6 -8.01 -14.55 0.12
N THR A 7 -8.16 -13.23 0.14
CA THR A 7 -7.29 -12.33 0.91
C THR A 7 -8.08 -11.67 2.02
N ASN A 8 -7.46 -11.53 3.20
CA ASN A 8 -8.05 -10.82 4.32
C ASN A 8 -7.71 -9.31 4.28
N PHE A 9 -8.35 -8.52 5.14
CA PHE A 9 -8.17 -7.07 5.16
C PHE A 9 -6.74 -6.64 5.53
N ASN A 10 -6.14 -7.28 6.52
CA ASN A 10 -4.77 -6.99 6.96
C ASN A 10 -3.74 -7.33 5.86
N GLU A 11 -3.94 -8.45 5.16
CA GLU A 11 -3.13 -8.88 4.03
C GLU A 11 -3.23 -7.86 2.88
N ARG A 12 -4.42 -7.31 2.61
CA ARG A 12 -4.58 -6.23 1.62
C ARG A 12 -3.84 -4.94 2.03
N ILE A 13 -3.85 -4.59 3.33
CA ILE A 13 -3.06 -3.46 3.83
C ILE A 13 -1.57 -3.70 3.62
N GLU A 14 -1.06 -4.90 3.92
CA GLU A 14 0.35 -5.25 3.72
C GLU A 14 0.75 -5.22 2.24
N ILE A 15 -0.11 -5.72 1.36
CA ILE A 15 0.09 -5.70 -0.10
C ILE A 15 0.20 -4.25 -0.59
N VAL A 16 -0.73 -3.38 -0.19
CA VAL A 16 -0.73 -1.96 -0.58
C VAL A 16 0.48 -1.23 0.00
N LYS A 17 0.80 -1.46 1.28
CA LYS A 17 2.00 -0.90 1.94
C LYS A 17 3.26 -1.26 1.15
N HIS A 18 3.43 -2.55 0.86
CA HIS A 18 4.57 -3.04 0.10
C HIS A 18 4.65 -2.42 -1.29
N CYS A 19 3.52 -2.28 -1.97
CA CYS A 19 3.45 -1.65 -3.29
C CYS A 19 3.92 -0.20 -3.27
N ILE A 20 3.47 0.59 -2.29
CA ILE A 20 3.86 2.00 -2.12
C ILE A 20 5.35 2.13 -1.78
N GLU A 21 5.87 1.28 -0.88
CA GLU A 21 7.29 1.30 -0.49
C GLU A 21 8.22 0.99 -1.67
N HIS A 22 7.78 0.15 -2.61
CA HIS A 22 8.57 -0.31 -3.76
C HIS A 22 8.18 0.40 -5.06
N GLN A 23 7.89 1.71 -4.99
CA GLN A 23 7.65 2.58 -6.15
C GLN A 23 6.49 2.13 -7.04
N ASN A 24 5.39 1.67 -6.45
CA ASN A 24 4.22 1.19 -7.19
C ASN A 24 4.55 0.02 -8.15
N SER A 25 5.49 -0.83 -7.76
CA SER A 25 5.82 -2.04 -8.53
C SER A 25 4.73 -3.10 -8.36
N TYR A 26 3.63 -2.91 -9.11
CA TYR A 26 2.45 -3.77 -9.06
C TYR A 26 2.75 -5.22 -9.47
N SER A 27 3.60 -5.43 -10.48
CA SER A 27 3.98 -6.79 -10.91
C SER A 27 4.76 -7.53 -9.83
N LYS A 28 5.82 -6.92 -9.29
CA LYS A 28 6.64 -7.51 -8.23
C LYS A 28 5.82 -7.80 -6.98
N THR A 29 4.90 -6.89 -6.64
CA THR A 29 4.01 -7.09 -5.49
C THR A 29 3.00 -8.21 -5.74
N ALA A 30 2.42 -8.29 -6.95
CA ALA A 30 1.54 -9.38 -7.34
C ALA A 30 2.23 -10.75 -7.24
N ASP A 31 3.47 -10.85 -7.74
CA ASP A 31 4.27 -12.07 -7.71
C ASP A 31 4.67 -12.50 -6.29
N LYS A 32 4.99 -11.53 -5.43
CA LYS A 32 5.36 -11.75 -4.03
C LYS A 32 4.20 -12.30 -3.20
N TYR A 33 3.02 -11.70 -3.34
CA TYR A 33 1.84 -12.07 -2.56
C TYR A 33 0.95 -13.11 -3.26
N LYS A 34 1.33 -13.57 -4.46
CA LYS A 34 0.58 -14.55 -5.27
C LYS A 34 -0.87 -14.11 -5.49
N VAL A 35 -1.04 -12.82 -5.78
CA VAL A 35 -2.33 -12.20 -6.14
C VAL A 35 -2.24 -11.67 -7.56
N SER A 36 -3.38 -11.42 -8.19
CA SER A 36 -3.36 -10.86 -9.55
C SER A 36 -2.87 -9.41 -9.55
N TYR A 37 -2.18 -9.01 -10.62
CA TYR A 37 -1.81 -7.63 -10.88
C TYR A 37 -2.99 -6.67 -10.71
N HIS A 38 -4.14 -7.04 -11.29
CA HIS A 38 -5.34 -6.21 -11.24
C HIS A 38 -5.88 -6.01 -9.82
N GLN A 39 -5.73 -7.01 -8.94
CA GLN A 39 -6.07 -6.86 -7.52
C GLN A 39 -5.16 -5.85 -6.82
N VAL A 40 -3.84 -5.95 -7.01
CA VAL A 40 -2.88 -5.00 -6.41
C VAL A 40 -3.16 -3.58 -6.90
N TYR A 41 -3.36 -3.41 -8.20
CA TYR A 41 -3.71 -2.12 -8.80
C TYR A 41 -5.03 -1.57 -8.21
N SER A 42 -6.10 -2.38 -8.20
CA SER A 42 -7.40 -1.96 -7.67
C SER A 42 -7.35 -1.60 -6.19
N TRP A 43 -6.64 -2.36 -5.37
CA TRP A 43 -6.48 -2.07 -3.95
C TRP A 43 -5.66 -0.80 -3.71
N THR A 44 -4.54 -0.63 -4.43
CA THR A 44 -3.70 0.58 -4.29
C THR A 44 -4.49 1.83 -4.68
N LYS A 45 -5.20 1.79 -5.82
CA LYS A 45 -6.02 2.91 -6.28
C LYS A 45 -7.15 3.26 -5.30
N LYS A 46 -7.84 2.25 -4.76
CA LYS A 46 -8.87 2.44 -3.72
C LYS A 46 -8.32 3.06 -2.45
N TYR A 47 -7.12 2.65 -2.05
CA TYR A 47 -6.43 3.24 -0.91
C TYR A 47 -6.08 4.72 -1.16
N GLU A 48 -5.59 5.07 -2.35
CA GLU A 48 -5.29 6.45 -2.71
C GLU A 48 -6.55 7.34 -2.72
N GLU A 49 -7.67 6.82 -3.22
CA GLU A 49 -8.93 7.58 -3.34
C GLU A 49 -9.74 7.70 -2.04
N SER A 50 -9.69 6.69 -1.17
CA SER A 50 -10.64 6.56 -0.05
C SER A 50 -10.02 5.96 1.22
N GLY A 51 -8.70 5.84 1.27
CA GLY A 51 -7.95 5.36 2.42
C GLY A 51 -8.17 3.87 2.73
N VAL A 52 -7.72 3.47 3.91
CA VAL A 52 -7.71 2.07 4.39
C VAL A 52 -9.09 1.41 4.34
N GLU A 53 -10.16 2.17 4.61
CA GLU A 53 -11.53 1.64 4.66
C GLU A 53 -12.01 1.08 3.32
N ALA A 54 -11.44 1.57 2.21
CA ALA A 54 -11.78 1.10 0.87
C ALA A 54 -11.22 -0.30 0.54
N LEU A 55 -10.30 -0.82 1.35
CA LEU A 55 -9.73 -2.17 1.21
C LEU A 55 -10.64 -3.27 1.79
N LYS A 56 -11.65 -2.89 2.60
CA LYS A 56 -12.63 -3.83 3.17
C LYS A 56 -13.43 -4.49 2.03
N ASP A 57 -13.55 -5.81 2.09
CA ASP A 57 -14.40 -6.53 1.14
C ASP A 57 -15.87 -6.23 1.43
N LYS A 58 -16.62 -5.88 0.38
CA LYS A 58 -18.05 -5.55 0.47
C LYS A 58 -18.93 -6.52 -0.34
N ARG A 59 -18.35 -7.57 -0.93
CA ARG A 59 -19.10 -8.57 -1.72
C ARG A 59 -19.87 -9.52 -0.80
N GLY A 60 -21.17 -9.68 -1.04
CA GLY A 60 -22.05 -10.56 -0.26
C GLY A 60 -22.30 -10.04 1.16
N LYS A 61 -23.21 -9.07 1.32
CA LYS A 61 -23.55 -8.50 2.64
C LYS A 61 -23.87 -9.60 3.66
N GLN A 62 -23.08 -9.69 4.71
CA GLN A 62 -23.63 -9.89 6.06
C GLN A 62 -22.87 -9.01 7.05
N LYS A 63 -23.64 -8.23 7.81
CA LYS A 63 -23.20 -7.23 8.78
C LYS A 63 -22.63 -7.89 10.04
N ASN A 64 -21.60 -7.23 10.58
CA ASN A 64 -21.22 -7.05 11.98
C ASN A 64 -20.62 -8.23 12.78
N ALA A 65 -19.30 -8.18 12.95
CA ALA A 65 -18.56 -8.59 14.16
C ALA A 65 -17.15 -7.95 14.24
N ASN A 66 -16.56 -7.56 13.10
CA ASN A 66 -15.22 -6.95 13.04
C ASN A 66 -15.25 -5.60 12.29
N GLU A 67 -16.02 -4.63 12.79
CA GLU A 67 -15.56 -3.26 12.59
C GLU A 67 -14.25 -3.16 13.36
N LEU A 68 -13.11 -3.14 12.64
CA LEU A 68 -11.82 -2.88 13.27
C LEU A 68 -11.99 -1.72 14.24
N SER A 69 -11.53 -1.92 15.48
CA SER A 69 -11.56 -0.87 16.48
C SER A 69 -10.93 0.38 15.88
N GLU A 70 -11.41 1.56 16.27
CA GLU A 70 -10.82 2.85 15.86
C GLU A 70 -9.28 2.83 15.97
N ILE A 71 -8.77 2.16 17.01
CA ILE A 71 -7.33 1.93 17.25
C ILE A 71 -6.67 1.12 16.13
N GLU A 72 -7.28 0.05 15.66
CA GLU A 72 -6.74 -0.79 14.59
C GLU A 72 -6.77 -0.08 13.24
N LYS A 73 -7.81 0.72 12.98
CA LYS A 73 -7.88 1.61 11.80
C LYS A 73 -6.75 2.63 11.83
N LEU A 74 -6.55 3.31 12.97
CA LEU A 74 -5.48 4.29 13.17
C LEU A 74 -4.10 3.64 13.02
N ARG A 75 -3.90 2.41 13.53
CA ARG A 75 -2.66 1.65 13.32
C ARG A 75 -2.42 1.32 11.84
N ALA A 76 -3.46 0.94 11.11
CA ALA A 76 -3.36 0.66 9.68
C ALA A 76 -3.02 1.93 8.88
N LEU A 77 -3.67 3.05 9.19
CA LEU A 77 -3.38 4.35 8.58
C LEU A 77 -1.95 4.82 8.89
N ASN A 78 -1.52 4.75 10.16
CA ASN A 78 -0.15 5.09 10.54
C ASN A 78 0.88 4.25 9.79
N LYS A 79 0.67 2.93 9.68
CA LYS A 79 1.58 2.06 8.91
C LYS A 79 1.73 2.46 7.45
N LEU A 80 0.68 2.99 6.83
CA LEU A 80 0.72 3.42 5.43
C LEU A 80 1.28 4.83 5.27
N LEU A 81 0.97 5.73 6.21
CA LEU A 81 1.60 7.06 6.29
C LEU A 81 3.11 6.95 6.51
N GLU A 82 3.56 6.05 7.40
CA GLU A 82 4.98 5.76 7.60
C GLU A 82 5.66 5.29 6.32
N ALA A 83 5.01 4.43 5.53
CA ALA A 83 5.53 3.98 4.24
C ALA A 83 5.65 5.13 3.23
N GLN A 84 4.64 6.00 3.15
CA GLN A 84 4.68 7.20 2.30
C GLN A 84 5.79 8.16 2.73
N ASN A 85 5.90 8.45 4.04
CA ASN A 85 6.96 9.29 4.59
C ASN A 85 8.34 8.72 4.29
N LYS A 86 8.53 7.40 4.46
CA LYS A 86 9.80 6.73 4.15
C LYS A 86 10.15 6.87 2.67
N ARG A 87 9.16 6.73 1.77
CA ARG A 87 9.35 6.95 0.33
C ARG A 87 9.77 8.38 0.03
N GLN A 88 9.04 9.37 0.55
CA GLN A 88 9.36 10.79 0.36
C GLN A 88 10.75 11.13 0.90
N GLN A 89 11.12 10.57 2.06
CA GLN A 89 12.44 10.78 2.63
C GLN A 89 13.56 10.20 1.76
N MET A 90 13.35 9.04 1.12
CA MET A 90 14.31 8.49 0.16
C MET A 90 14.47 9.39 -1.07
N GLU A 91 13.37 9.97 -1.58
CA GLU A 91 13.39 10.91 -2.70
C GLU A 91 14.15 12.21 -2.34
N ILE A 92 13.88 12.77 -1.16
CA ILE A 92 14.62 13.92 -0.61
C ILE A 92 16.11 13.60 -0.47
N ASN A 93 16.45 12.44 0.08
CA ASN A 93 17.85 12.04 0.28
C ASN A 93 18.58 11.87 -1.06
N PHE A 94 17.90 11.32 -2.07
CA PHE A 94 18.45 11.19 -3.42
C PHE A 94 18.73 12.56 -4.03
N LEU A 95 17.78 13.51 -3.94
CA LEU A 95 17.96 14.87 -4.45
C LEU A 95 19.11 15.62 -3.76
N LYS A 96 19.21 15.53 -2.43
CA LYS A 96 20.34 16.11 -1.67
C LYS A 96 21.68 15.53 -2.13
N LYS A 97 21.72 14.23 -2.44
CA LYS A 97 22.96 13.59 -2.90
C LYS A 97 23.34 14.05 -4.31
N LEU A 98 22.35 14.27 -5.18
CA LEU A 98 22.57 14.81 -6.52
C LEU A 98 23.14 16.23 -6.45
N GLU A 99 22.53 17.10 -5.65
CA GLU A 99 23.00 18.47 -5.42
C GLU A 99 24.43 18.52 -4.88
N GLU A 100 24.78 17.63 -3.95
CA GLU A 100 26.16 17.52 -3.44
C GLU A 100 27.17 17.15 -4.53
N ILE A 101 26.82 16.22 -5.44
CA ILE A 101 27.68 15.81 -6.55
C ILE A 101 27.86 16.96 -7.55
N GLU A 102 26.79 17.69 -7.86
CA GLU A 102 26.82 18.85 -8.75
C GLU A 102 27.69 19.98 -8.16
N ARG A 103 27.55 20.28 -6.87
CA ARG A 103 28.39 21.27 -6.16
C ARG A 103 29.87 20.90 -6.08
N ARG A 104 30.22 19.61 -6.17
CA ARG A 104 31.62 19.14 -6.20
C ARG A 104 32.24 19.15 -7.60
N ARG A 105 31.41 19.27 -8.65
CA ARG A 105 31.84 19.29 -10.05
C ARG A 105 32.22 20.69 -10.56
N PHE A 106 31.78 21.73 -9.86
CA PHE A 106 32.17 23.13 -10.07
C PHE A 106 33.02 23.60 -8.88
#